data_AF-A0A7C5MBM7-F1
#
_entry.id   AF-A0A7C5MBM7-F1
#
_cell.length_a   1.000
_cell.length_b   1.000
_cell.length_c   1.000
_cell.angle_alpha   90.00
_cell.angle_beta   90.00
_cell.angle_gamma   90.00
#
_symmetry.space_group_name_H-M   'P 1'
#
loop_
_entity.id
_entity.type
_entity.pdbx_description
1 polymer ?
#
loop_
_entity_poly.entity_id
_entity_poly.type
_entity_poly.pdbx_seq_one_letter_code
_entity_poly.pdbx_strand_id
1 'polypeptide(L)'
;LGNSAFAEQFIPGREFNVGILDGPDGPEVLPIAEMVFEYPEGKPTVLGYRAKWVESSFEYEHTVRNFDLPLSDGLLLGRLRDLALRCWHLFGCRGYARVDMRVDESGAPYVLEVNANPSLSPRAGLIAAAERAGLTPQQVIRRIAASATKPYRPGELRLGRGPVQARRFQENHESHCPQARQTSVS
;
A
#
# COMPACT_ATOMS: atom_id res chain seq x y z
N LEU A 1 -21.75 20.54 -3.66
CA LEU A 1 -20.59 19.64 -3.90
C LEU A 1 -19.44 20.21 -3.11
N GLY A 2 -19.05 19.56 -2.02
CA GLY A 2 -18.12 20.12 -1.03
C GLY A 2 -18.08 19.20 0.16
N ASN A 3 -17.60 17.97 -0.07
CA ASN A 3 -17.32 17.04 1.01
C ASN A 3 -15.98 17.42 1.65
N SER A 4 -15.80 17.01 2.91
CA SER A 4 -14.54 17.12 3.64
C SER A 4 -13.37 16.62 2.79
N ALA A 5 -12.30 17.41 2.70
CA ALA A 5 -11.07 17.03 2.03
C ALA A 5 -10.04 16.53 3.05
N PHE A 6 -9.26 15.54 2.64
CA PHE A 6 -8.08 15.09 3.38
C PHE A 6 -6.85 15.44 2.54
N ALA A 7 -5.86 16.08 3.18
CA ALA A 7 -4.60 16.43 2.56
C ALA A 7 -3.49 15.74 3.35
N GLU A 8 -2.62 15.05 2.62
CA GLU A 8 -1.47 14.33 3.17
C GLU A 8 -0.21 14.67 2.40
N GLN A 9 0.93 14.54 3.07
CA GLN A 9 2.22 14.68 2.41
C GLN A 9 2.40 13.54 1.40
N PHE A 10 2.80 13.88 0.18
CA PHE A 10 3.23 12.88 -0.79
C PHE A 10 4.56 12.25 -0.34
N ILE A 11 4.57 10.92 -0.24
CA ILE A 11 5.78 10.15 0.11
C ILE A 11 6.51 9.78 -1.18
N PRO A 12 7.65 10.41 -1.55
CA PRO A 12 8.41 10.01 -2.73
C PRO A 12 8.99 8.60 -2.54
N GLY A 13 9.52 8.00 -3.61
CA GLY A 13 10.13 6.67 -3.57
C GLY A 13 9.24 5.58 -4.18
N ARG A 14 9.39 4.35 -3.68
CA ARG A 14 8.85 3.12 -4.27
C ARG A 14 7.43 2.84 -3.76
N GLU A 15 6.59 2.21 -4.58
CA GLU A 15 5.21 1.83 -4.21
C GLU A 15 5.03 0.31 -4.30
N PHE A 16 4.38 -0.28 -3.31
CA PHE A 16 4.17 -1.71 -3.19
C PHE A 16 2.71 -2.06 -2.92
N ASN A 17 2.27 -3.18 -3.48
CA ASN A 17 0.98 -3.78 -3.25
C ASN A 17 1.20 -5.13 -2.57
N VAL A 18 0.71 -5.28 -1.34
CA VAL A 18 0.88 -6.50 -0.54
C VAL A 18 -0.46 -7.19 -0.35
N GLY A 19 -0.71 -8.21 -1.18
CA GLY A 19 -1.89 -9.04 -1.09
C GLY A 19 -1.80 -10.01 0.09
N ILE A 20 -2.92 -10.21 0.78
CA ILE A 20 -3.06 -11.19 1.86
C ILE A 20 -4.28 -12.05 1.55
N LEU A 21 -4.13 -13.36 1.69
CA LEU A 21 -5.19 -14.34 1.46
C LEU A 21 -5.30 -15.26 2.67
N ASP A 22 -6.51 -15.59 3.09
CA ASP A 22 -6.68 -16.59 4.14
C ASP A 22 -6.20 -17.97 3.67
N GLY A 23 -5.32 -18.56 4.49
CA GLY A 23 -4.82 -19.93 4.37
C GLY A 23 -5.48 -20.89 5.35
N PRO A 24 -5.06 -22.16 5.33
CA PRO A 24 -5.48 -23.16 6.32
C PRO A 24 -5.04 -22.76 7.74
N ASP A 25 -3.82 -22.27 7.91
CA ASP A 25 -3.21 -22.01 9.23
C ASP A 25 -3.26 -20.54 9.67
N GLY A 26 -3.84 -19.66 8.86
CA GLY A 26 -3.91 -18.23 9.12
C GLY A 26 -3.76 -17.38 7.85
N PRO A 27 -3.64 -16.05 7.97
CA PRO A 27 -3.41 -15.19 6.82
C PRO A 27 -2.03 -15.44 6.20
N GLU A 28 -2.01 -15.62 4.88
CA GLU A 28 -0.81 -15.78 4.07
C GLU A 28 -0.56 -14.51 3.26
N VAL A 29 0.63 -13.92 3.40
CA VAL A 29 1.07 -12.83 2.54
C VAL A 29 1.52 -13.39 1.19
N LEU A 30 0.88 -12.92 0.13
CA LEU A 30 1.20 -13.27 -1.26
C LEU A 30 2.50 -12.59 -1.71
N PRO A 31 3.11 -13.03 -2.83
CA PRO A 31 4.24 -12.33 -3.45
C PRO A 31 3.99 -10.82 -3.56
N ILE A 32 4.93 -10.05 -3.01
CA ILE A 32 4.85 -8.59 -2.96
C ILE A 32 5.12 -8.04 -4.36
N ALA A 33 4.22 -7.18 -4.85
CA ALA A 33 4.39 -6.50 -6.11
C ALA A 33 4.88 -5.07 -5.89
N GLU A 34 5.90 -4.66 -6.64
CA GLU A 34 6.25 -3.25 -6.79
C GLU A 34 5.46 -2.65 -7.96
N MET A 35 4.94 -1.45 -7.78
CA MET A 35 4.35 -0.63 -8.84
C MET A 35 5.44 0.34 -9.34
N VAL A 36 5.98 0.05 -10.53
CA VAL A 36 7.02 0.83 -11.18
C VAL A 36 6.37 1.84 -12.12
N PHE A 37 6.77 3.11 -12.01
CA PHE A 37 6.23 4.20 -12.81
C PHE A 37 7.29 4.68 -13.81
N GLU A 38 7.14 4.33 -15.07
CA GLU A 38 8.03 4.74 -16.17
C GLU A 38 7.60 6.11 -16.70
N TYR A 39 7.50 7.08 -15.80
CA TYR A 39 6.96 8.40 -16.08
C TYR A 39 8.08 9.41 -16.35
N PRO A 40 7.84 10.44 -17.16
CA PRO A 40 8.81 11.52 -17.35
C PRO A 40 9.03 12.28 -16.04
N GLU A 41 10.21 12.90 -15.91
CA GLU A 41 10.57 13.72 -14.78
C GLU A 41 9.51 14.81 -14.50
N GLY A 42 9.22 15.05 -13.22
CA GLY A 42 8.23 16.03 -12.79
C GLY A 42 6.76 15.57 -12.84
N LYS A 43 6.46 14.40 -13.45
CA LYS A 43 5.11 13.81 -13.37
C LYS A 43 4.96 13.05 -12.05
N PRO A 44 3.90 13.32 -11.25
CA PRO A 44 3.66 12.59 -10.02
C PRO A 44 3.48 11.08 -10.26
N THR A 45 4.23 10.26 -9.53
CA THR A 45 4.17 8.80 -9.59
C THR A 45 3.10 8.28 -8.63
N VAL A 46 1.83 8.43 -9.02
CA VAL A 46 0.67 8.02 -8.21
C VAL A 46 -0.16 7.03 -9.00
N LEU A 47 -0.49 5.89 -8.39
CA LEU A 47 -1.40 4.90 -8.98
C LEU A 47 -2.87 5.35 -8.91
N GLY A 48 -3.20 6.36 -9.72
CA GLY A 48 -4.53 6.96 -9.81
C GLY A 48 -5.49 6.22 -10.76
N TYR A 49 -6.68 6.81 -10.96
CA TYR A 49 -7.72 6.24 -11.82
C TYR A 49 -7.25 5.95 -13.24
N ARG A 50 -6.51 6.89 -13.85
CA ARG A 50 -6.01 6.73 -15.23
C ARG A 50 -5.09 5.53 -15.36
N ALA A 51 -4.11 5.41 -14.46
CA ALA A 51 -3.19 4.27 -14.38
C ALA A 51 -3.91 2.92 -14.14
N LYS A 52 -5.08 2.93 -13.50
CA LYS A 52 -5.83 1.70 -13.15
C LYS A 52 -6.85 1.28 -14.21
N TRP A 53 -7.51 2.23 -14.88
CA TRP A 53 -8.78 1.94 -15.57
C TRP A 53 -8.89 2.53 -16.97
N VAL A 54 -7.98 3.42 -17.38
CA VAL A 54 -8.02 4.02 -18.72
C VAL A 54 -6.95 3.35 -19.56
N GLU A 55 -7.30 2.24 -20.20
CA GLU A 55 -6.34 1.38 -20.93
C GLU A 55 -5.56 2.15 -22.02
N SER A 56 -6.15 3.19 -22.62
CA SER A 56 -5.52 4.05 -23.62
C SER A 56 -4.72 5.23 -23.03
N SER A 57 -4.59 5.32 -21.71
CA SER A 57 -3.84 6.40 -21.08
C SER A 57 -2.36 6.05 -20.98
N PHE A 58 -1.53 7.08 -21.14
CA PHE A 58 -0.08 7.01 -20.86
C PHE A 58 0.19 6.35 -19.51
N GLU A 59 -0.56 6.75 -18.47
CA GLU A 59 -0.37 6.24 -17.11
C GLU A 59 -0.61 4.73 -16.99
N TYR A 60 -1.60 4.18 -17.71
CA TYR A 60 -1.89 2.75 -17.69
C TYR A 60 -0.79 1.94 -18.37
N GLU A 61 -0.32 2.42 -19.53
CA GLU A 61 0.74 1.76 -20.30
C GLU A 61 2.10 1.79 -19.58
N HIS A 62 2.40 2.86 -18.83
CA HIS A 62 3.70 3.11 -18.20
C HIS A 62 3.69 2.88 -16.69
N THR A 63 2.69 2.14 -16.17
CA THR A 63 2.69 1.65 -14.79
C THR A 63 2.74 0.13 -14.77
N VAL A 64 3.92 -0.37 -14.44
CA VAL A 64 4.27 -1.78 -14.56
C VAL A 64 4.25 -2.42 -13.19
N ARG A 65 3.63 -3.59 -13.10
CA ARG A 65 3.69 -4.44 -11.91
C ARG A 65 4.92 -5.32 -12.00
N ASN A 66 5.87 -5.15 -11.08
CA ASN A 66 7.08 -5.94 -11.00
C ASN A 66 7.05 -6.89 -9.80
N PHE A 67 7.39 -8.15 -10.03
CA PHE A 67 7.59 -9.16 -8.98
C PHE A 67 9.06 -9.61 -8.86
N ASP A 68 9.91 -9.23 -9.80
CA ASP A 68 11.31 -9.59 -9.84
C ASP A 68 12.11 -8.53 -9.07
N LEU A 69 12.06 -8.67 -7.74
CA LEU A 69 12.71 -7.76 -6.80
C LEU A 69 14.12 -8.27 -6.46
N PRO A 70 15.11 -7.37 -6.32
CA PRO A 70 16.49 -7.76 -6.07
C PRO A 70 16.63 -8.42 -4.69
N LEU A 71 17.55 -9.37 -4.56
CA LEU A 71 17.81 -10.07 -3.28
C LEU A 71 18.19 -9.10 -2.14
N SER A 72 18.77 -7.95 -2.47
CA SER A 72 19.08 -6.89 -1.51
C SER A 72 17.85 -6.34 -0.78
N ASP A 73 16.66 -6.48 -1.35
CA ASP A 73 15.41 -6.01 -0.75
C ASP A 73 14.88 -6.94 0.34
N GLY A 74 15.52 -8.08 0.63
CA GLY A 74 14.99 -9.08 1.57
C GLY A 74 14.56 -8.50 2.94
N LEU A 75 15.35 -7.58 3.52
CA LEU A 75 14.99 -6.91 4.77
C LEU A 75 13.77 -5.98 4.63
N LEU A 76 13.66 -5.28 3.50
CA LEU A 76 12.52 -4.42 3.20
C LEU A 76 11.25 -5.26 3.03
N LEU A 77 11.32 -6.33 2.23
CA LEU A 77 10.19 -7.22 1.97
C LEU A 77 9.68 -7.90 3.25
N GLY A 78 10.58 -8.27 4.16
CA GLY A 78 10.22 -8.74 5.50
C GLY A 78 9.43 -7.69 6.29
N ARG A 79 9.89 -6.43 6.31
CA ARG A 79 9.17 -5.33 6.99
C ARG A 79 7.79 -5.07 6.39
N LEU A 80 7.67 -5.09 5.06
CA LEU A 80 6.40 -4.91 4.35
C LEU A 80 5.42 -6.05 4.68
N ARG A 81 5.89 -7.30 4.68
CA ARG A 81 5.11 -8.47 5.08
C ARG A 81 4.58 -8.32 6.51
N ASP A 82 5.45 -7.99 7.46
CA ASP A 82 5.07 -7.85 8.87
C ASP A 82 4.07 -6.71 9.08
N LEU A 83 4.28 -5.57 8.40
CA LEU A 83 3.37 -4.44 8.48
C LEU A 83 1.99 -4.77 7.90
N ALA A 84 1.95 -5.47 6.76
CA ALA A 84 0.70 -5.91 6.14
C ALA A 84 -0.08 -6.88 7.06
N LEU A 85 0.59 -7.82 7.71
CA LEU A 85 -0.05 -8.71 8.70
C LEU A 85 -0.54 -7.96 9.95
N ARG A 86 0.21 -6.96 10.43
CA ARG A 86 -0.29 -6.10 11.52
C ARG A 86 -1.55 -5.35 11.10
N CYS A 87 -1.60 -4.80 9.89
CA CYS A 87 -2.80 -4.17 9.33
C CYS A 87 -3.96 -5.17 9.27
N TRP A 88 -3.73 -6.37 8.74
CA TRP A 88 -4.74 -7.44 8.68
C TRP A 88 -5.40 -7.68 10.04
N HIS A 89 -4.58 -7.87 11.08
CA HIS A 89 -5.09 -8.12 12.44
C HIS A 89 -5.75 -6.88 13.06
N LEU A 90 -5.14 -5.70 12.91
CA LEU A 90 -5.65 -4.45 13.47
C LEU A 90 -7.04 -4.09 12.92
N PHE A 91 -7.23 -4.25 11.61
CA PHE A 91 -8.50 -3.97 10.94
C PHE A 91 -9.47 -5.16 10.92
N GLY A 92 -9.09 -6.30 11.51
CA GLY A 92 -9.93 -7.49 11.58
C GLY A 92 -10.29 -8.08 10.22
N CYS A 93 -9.39 -7.95 9.24
CA CYS A 93 -9.56 -8.46 7.88
C CYS A 93 -9.79 -9.98 7.87
N ARG A 94 -10.53 -10.46 6.86
CA ARG A 94 -10.86 -11.88 6.64
C ARG A 94 -10.99 -12.15 5.16
N GLY A 95 -10.77 -13.40 4.76
CA GLY A 95 -10.85 -13.87 3.39
C GLY A 95 -9.65 -13.39 2.57
N TYR A 96 -9.55 -12.09 2.33
CA TYR A 96 -8.51 -11.46 1.54
C TYR A 96 -8.45 -9.96 1.81
N ALA A 97 -7.30 -9.36 1.56
CA ALA A 97 -7.08 -7.93 1.61
C ALA A 97 -5.87 -7.55 0.77
N ARG A 98 -5.69 -6.26 0.51
CA ARG A 98 -4.45 -5.70 -0.02
C ARG A 98 -4.05 -4.51 0.82
N VAL A 99 -2.78 -4.43 1.20
CA VAL A 99 -2.20 -3.27 1.86
C VAL A 99 -1.28 -2.59 0.86
N ASP A 100 -1.59 -1.32 0.54
CA ASP A 100 -0.78 -0.53 -0.37
C ASP A 100 0.15 0.36 0.45
N MET A 101 1.43 0.35 0.10
CA MET A 101 2.47 1.00 0.87
C MET A 101 3.42 1.78 -0.03
N ARG A 102 3.98 2.87 0.48
CA ARG A 102 5.13 3.53 -0.12
C ARG A 102 6.35 3.41 0.77
N VAL A 103 7.51 3.36 0.15
CA VAL A 103 8.80 3.30 0.83
C VAL A 103 9.60 4.52 0.38
N ASP A 104 9.92 5.37 1.34
CA ASP A 104 10.70 6.58 1.06
C ASP A 104 12.16 6.28 0.72
N GLU A 105 12.91 7.31 0.36
CA GLU A 105 14.32 7.22 -0.02
C GLU A 105 15.21 6.71 1.13
N SER A 106 14.76 6.81 2.39
CA SER A 106 15.46 6.26 3.55
C SER A 106 15.15 4.77 3.79
N GLY A 107 14.24 4.19 3.00
CA GLY A 107 13.78 2.82 3.16
C GLY A 107 12.68 2.64 4.23
N ALA A 108 12.02 3.72 4.66
CA ALA A 108 10.93 3.66 5.64
C ALA A 108 9.58 3.39 4.95
N PRO A 109 8.83 2.35 5.36
CA PRO A 109 7.52 2.04 4.78
C PRO A 109 6.38 2.84 5.45
N TYR A 110 5.44 3.30 4.63
CA TYR A 110 4.22 4.02 5.01
C TYR A 110 3.02 3.30 4.40
N VAL A 111 2.01 3.01 5.21
CA VAL A 111 0.74 2.43 4.73
C VAL A 111 -0.12 3.55 4.17
N LEU A 112 -0.51 3.42 2.89
CA LEU A 112 -1.41 4.34 2.22
C LEU A 112 -2.87 3.93 2.44
N GLU A 113 -3.19 2.67 2.11
CA GLU A 113 -4.53 2.13 2.26
C GLU A 113 -4.51 0.67 2.70
N VAL A 114 -5.55 0.29 3.45
CA VAL A 114 -5.92 -1.11 3.66
C VAL A 114 -7.20 -1.35 2.87
N ASN A 115 -7.05 -2.02 1.73
CA ASN A 115 -8.16 -2.40 0.88
C ASN A 115 -8.68 -3.76 1.33
N ALA A 116 -9.80 -3.77 2.05
CA ALA A 116 -10.44 -5.00 2.55
C ALA A 116 -11.27 -5.74 1.49
N ASN A 117 -11.46 -5.17 0.29
CA ASN A 117 -12.16 -5.80 -0.82
C ASN A 117 -11.52 -5.39 -2.17
N PRO A 118 -10.25 -5.76 -2.40
CA PRO A 118 -9.59 -5.45 -3.66
C PRO A 118 -10.27 -6.20 -4.81
N SER A 119 -10.13 -5.67 -6.03
CA SER A 119 -10.67 -6.32 -7.22
C SER A 119 -10.15 -7.76 -7.37
N LEU A 120 -11.03 -8.65 -7.82
CA LEU A 120 -10.75 -10.05 -8.14
C LEU A 120 -10.79 -10.33 -9.65
N SER A 121 -10.76 -9.29 -10.50
CA SER A 121 -10.75 -9.46 -11.95
C SER A 121 -9.46 -10.13 -12.45
N PRO A 122 -9.46 -10.78 -13.64
CA PRO A 122 -8.32 -11.56 -14.18
C PRO A 122 -6.98 -10.84 -14.40
N ARG A 123 -6.85 -9.55 -14.04
CA ARG A 123 -5.56 -8.81 -14.04
C ARG A 123 -5.33 -8.00 -12.76
N ALA A 124 -6.26 -8.09 -11.81
CA ALA A 124 -6.20 -7.34 -10.58
C ALA A 124 -4.96 -7.73 -9.76
N GLY A 125 -4.46 -6.79 -8.96
CA GLY A 125 -3.21 -6.96 -8.21
C GLY A 125 -3.21 -8.20 -7.31
N LEU A 126 -4.33 -8.50 -6.64
CA LEU A 126 -4.44 -9.68 -5.78
C LEU A 126 -4.34 -10.99 -6.58
N ILE A 127 -5.07 -11.09 -7.71
CA ILE A 127 -5.06 -12.29 -8.55
C ILE A 127 -3.67 -12.51 -9.15
N ALA A 128 -3.04 -11.47 -9.68
CA ALA A 128 -1.69 -11.58 -10.22
C ALA A 128 -0.68 -12.02 -9.14
N ALA A 129 -0.76 -11.48 -7.92
CA ALA A 129 0.10 -11.92 -6.82
C ALA A 129 -0.16 -13.40 -6.46
N ALA A 130 -1.42 -13.83 -6.45
CA ALA A 130 -1.77 -15.23 -6.19
C ALA A 130 -1.27 -16.19 -7.27
N GLU A 131 -1.37 -15.80 -8.55
CA GLU A 131 -0.83 -16.56 -9.68
C GLU A 131 0.70 -16.70 -9.60
N ARG A 132 1.40 -15.64 -9.18
CA ARG A 132 2.84 -15.71 -8.88
C ARG A 132 3.16 -16.65 -7.72
N ALA A 133 2.22 -16.86 -6.81
CA ALA A 133 2.30 -17.87 -5.75
C ALA A 133 1.90 -19.28 -6.21
N GLY A 134 1.60 -19.48 -7.50
CA GLY A 134 1.17 -20.76 -8.07
C GLY A 134 -0.31 -21.08 -7.84
N LEU A 135 -1.14 -20.11 -7.45
CA LEU A 135 -2.57 -20.29 -7.26
C LEU A 135 -3.34 -19.87 -8.51
N THR A 136 -4.30 -20.68 -8.94
CA THR A 136 -5.25 -20.28 -9.97
C THR A 136 -6.31 -19.33 -9.39
N PRO A 137 -6.94 -18.47 -10.20
CA PRO A 137 -8.06 -17.64 -9.76
C PRO A 137 -9.17 -18.44 -9.06
N GLN A 138 -9.48 -19.64 -9.57
CA GLN A 138 -10.49 -20.51 -8.96
C GLN A 138 -10.08 -21.01 -7.57
N GLN A 139 -8.79 -21.29 -7.34
CA GLN A 139 -8.29 -21.65 -6.02
C GLN A 139 -8.40 -20.47 -5.04
N VAL A 140 -8.10 -19.25 -5.50
CA VAL A 140 -8.28 -18.03 -4.69
C VAL A 140 -9.74 -17.88 -4.27
N ILE A 141 -10.69 -17.94 -5.22
CA ILE A 141 -12.12 -17.84 -4.92
C ILE A 141 -12.57 -18.93 -3.95
N ARG A 142 -12.12 -20.18 -4.12
CA ARG A 142 -12.41 -21.28 -3.19
C ARG A 142 -11.92 -21.00 -1.78
N ARG A 143 -10.69 -20.47 -1.62
CA ARG A 143 -10.15 -20.10 -0.30
C ARG A 143 -10.96 -18.98 0.36
N ILE A 144 -11.35 -17.97 -0.41
CA ILE A 144 -12.21 -16.87 0.09
C ILE A 144 -13.56 -17.42 0.57
N ALA A 145 -14.22 -18.26 -0.25
CA ALA A 145 -15.49 -18.87 0.11
C ALA A 145 -15.38 -19.78 1.35
N ALA A 146 -14.29 -20.55 1.46
CA ALA A 146 -14.00 -21.38 2.62
C ALA A 146 -13.71 -20.56 3.89
N SER A 147 -13.13 -19.36 3.75
CA SER A 147 -12.93 -18.46 4.90
C SER A 147 -14.26 -17.94 5.46
N ALA A 148 -15.26 -17.68 4.60
CA ALA A 148 -16.55 -17.18 5.02
C ALA A 148 -17.33 -18.14 5.95
N THR A 149 -16.99 -19.43 5.97
CA THR A 149 -17.60 -20.42 6.86
C THR A 149 -16.87 -20.59 8.18
N LYS A 150 -15.69 -19.99 8.34
CA LYS A 150 -14.93 -20.01 9.60
C LYS A 150 -15.64 -19.12 10.63
N PRO A 151 -15.82 -19.58 11.89
CA PRO A 151 -16.41 -18.76 12.94
C PRO A 151 -15.63 -17.46 13.12
N TYR A 152 -16.32 -16.32 13.15
CA TYR A 152 -15.70 -15.06 13.51
C TYR A 152 -15.26 -15.13 14.98
N ARG A 153 -13.96 -15.09 15.23
CA ARG A 153 -13.38 -14.91 16.55
C ARG A 153 -12.79 -13.49 16.61
N PRO A 154 -13.52 -12.50 17.16
CA PRO A 154 -12.93 -11.19 17.40
C PRO A 154 -11.67 -11.38 18.26
N GLY A 155 -10.55 -10.81 17.80
CA GLY A 155 -9.23 -11.17 18.30
C GLY A 155 -9.04 -10.89 19.79
N GLU A 156 -8.47 -11.86 20.49
CA GLU A 156 -7.49 -11.59 21.53
C GLU A 156 -6.37 -10.73 20.91
N LEU A 157 -6.52 -9.41 20.89
CA LEU A 157 -5.40 -8.51 20.65
C LEU A 157 -4.43 -8.68 21.82
N ARG A 158 -3.49 -9.62 21.74
CA ARG A 158 -2.21 -9.46 22.45
C ARG A 158 -1.35 -8.54 21.61
N LEU A 159 -1.70 -7.25 21.62
CA LEU A 159 -0.71 -6.20 21.33
C LEU A 159 0.40 -6.43 22.34
N GLY A 160 1.54 -6.95 21.90
CA GLY A 160 2.76 -6.89 22.69
C GLY A 160 2.94 -5.43 23.09
N ARG A 161 2.80 -5.14 24.39
CA ARG A 161 2.97 -3.79 24.95
C ARG A 161 4.46 -3.45 24.89
N GLY A 162 4.96 -3.14 23.70
CA GLY A 162 6.18 -2.39 23.48
C GLY A 162 5.77 -1.03 22.92
N PRO A 163 6.25 0.10 23.48
CA PRO A 163 5.92 1.39 22.91
C PRO A 163 6.48 1.45 21.48
N VAL A 164 5.59 1.52 20.49
CA VAL A 164 5.95 2.12 19.20
C VAL A 164 6.10 3.60 19.50
N GLN A 165 7.33 4.05 19.73
CA GLN A 165 7.62 5.47 19.78
C GLN A 165 7.36 6.03 18.38
N ALA A 166 6.18 6.62 18.19
CA ALA A 166 6.00 7.61 17.17
C ALA A 166 7.03 8.70 17.45
N ARG A 167 8.06 8.82 16.60
CA ARG A 167 8.98 9.96 16.69
C ARG A 167 8.13 11.21 16.42
N ARG A 168 7.89 12.01 17.46
CA ARG A 168 7.39 13.37 17.30
C ARG A 168 8.41 14.11 16.44
N PHE A 169 7.98 14.63 15.30
CA PHE A 169 8.70 15.70 14.64
C PHE A 169 8.81 16.86 15.64
N GLN A 170 10.03 17.20 16.04
CA GLN A 170 10.29 18.46 16.71
C GLN A 170 10.18 19.55 15.66
N GLU A 171 9.10 20.33 15.72
CA GLU A 171 8.99 21.60 15.04
C GLU A 171 9.99 22.57 15.66
N ASN A 172 11.17 22.72 15.05
CA ASN A 172 12.01 23.87 15.30
C ASN A 172 11.48 25.03 14.45
N HIS A 173 10.47 25.73 14.98
CA HIS A 173 10.12 27.06 14.53
C HIS A 173 11.07 28.08 15.18
N GLU A 174 11.78 28.81 14.32
CA GLU A 174 12.33 30.19 14.45
C GLU A 174 13.63 30.21 13.62
N SER A 175 13.66 30.83 12.44
CA SER A 175 13.87 32.29 12.36
C SER A 175 13.89 32.80 10.91
N HIS A 176 13.27 33.97 10.72
CA HIS A 176 13.59 35.02 9.75
C HIS A 176 13.25 34.84 8.25
N CYS A 177 12.16 35.47 7.82
CA CYS A 177 11.98 35.97 6.45
C CYS A 177 11.60 37.48 6.52
N PRO A 178 12.33 38.42 5.89
CA PRO A 178 12.02 39.85 5.97
C PRO A 178 10.83 40.22 5.08
N GLN A 179 9.93 41.05 5.62
CA GLN A 179 8.78 41.59 4.90
C GLN A 179 9.20 42.47 3.71
N ALA A 180 8.73 42.14 2.52
CA ALA A 180 8.81 43.00 1.34
C ALA A 180 7.82 44.17 1.48
N ARG A 181 8.33 45.40 1.54
CA ARG A 181 7.53 46.62 1.46
C ARG A 181 7.09 46.85 0.03
N GLN A 182 5.77 46.97 -0.16
CA GLN A 182 5.18 47.56 -1.36
C GLN A 182 5.44 49.07 -1.34
N THR A 183 6.09 49.59 -2.39
CA THR A 183 6.07 51.01 -2.72
C THR A 183 5.21 51.20 -3.97
N SER A 184 4.08 51.88 -3.78
CA SER A 184 3.21 52.42 -4.81
C SER A 184 3.95 53.53 -5.59
N VAL A 185 3.93 53.45 -6.91
CA VAL A 185 4.32 54.55 -7.80
C VAL A 185 3.08 55.37 -8.12
N SER A 186 3.18 56.68 -7.93
CA SER A 186 2.39 57.73 -8.59
C SER A 186 3.39 58.76 -9.10
#